data_AF-A0AAD0U5H6-F1
#
_entry.id   AF-A0AAD0U5H6-F1
#
_cell.length_a   1.000
_cell.length_b   1.000
_cell.length_c   1.000
_cell.angle_alpha   90.00
_cell.angle_beta   90.00
_cell.angle_gamma   90.00
#
_symmetry.space_group_name_H-M   'P 1'
#
loop_
_entity.id
_entity.type
_entity.pdbx_description
1 polymer ?
#
loop_
_entity_poly.entity_id
_entity_poly.type
_entity_poly.pdbx_seq_one_letter_code
_entity_poly.pdbx_strand_id
1 'polypeptide(L)'
;MKIVNLSQRDDDWLEWRKGGLTATDAIILINRSPYKTKWRLWAEKTGYAKEVDLSLNPLVRKGVVNEDKARQAFEAKYNDLLLPACVQSVKNSLLRASLDGLNSKNQPVELKCPSESVWNDVCANGANSDPYKLYYVQVQHQLLVTGAKSGWLVFWYNGEIRDFVINRDDVMHKQLLVEAEKFWEQVQKRQEPEKDPERDLYIPKHKEAERWISAAEEYRIYEAEAQELKKRLSELSEKQKPLLKDMKSLMGGYLQADYGGLMVTRYKVSGRVNYKKLLEEKASNIKPDDIETYRGKSDERCRVTVSESINPRYVVDEAVLAPLQNMSEKAESFYF
;
A
#
# COMPACT_ATOMS: atom_id res chain seq x y z
N MET A 1 8.96 -29.30 25.84
CA MET A 1 8.85 -27.82 25.84
C MET A 1 8.72 -27.30 27.25
N LYS A 2 9.02 -26.01 27.48
CA LYS A 2 8.73 -25.31 28.75
C LYS A 2 7.52 -24.39 28.52
N ILE A 3 6.44 -24.56 29.30
CA ILE A 3 5.31 -23.63 29.29
C ILE A 3 5.72 -22.36 30.05
N VAL A 4 5.40 -21.21 29.50
CA VAL A 4 5.63 -19.88 30.06
C VAL A 4 4.27 -19.28 30.38
N ASN A 5 4.03 -18.96 31.66
CA ASN A 5 2.75 -18.45 32.13
C ASN A 5 2.61 -16.96 31.77
N LEU A 6 2.16 -16.69 30.55
CA LEU A 6 1.94 -15.35 30.01
C LEU A 6 0.61 -15.32 29.25
N SER A 7 -0.14 -14.24 29.45
CA SER A 7 -1.31 -13.92 28.65
C SER A 7 -0.87 -13.35 27.30
N GLN A 8 -1.33 -13.94 26.20
CA GLN A 8 -1.00 -13.43 24.88
C GLN A 8 -1.61 -12.04 24.67
N ARG A 9 -0.89 -11.16 23.96
CA ARG A 9 -1.23 -9.75 23.66
C ARG A 9 -1.00 -8.74 24.78
N ASP A 10 -0.60 -9.18 25.96
CA ASP A 10 -0.18 -8.26 27.04
C ASP A 10 1.27 -7.78 26.86
N ASP A 11 1.65 -6.72 27.57
CA ASP A 11 2.99 -6.11 27.46
C ASP A 11 4.11 -7.08 27.86
N ASP A 12 3.92 -7.89 28.91
CA ASP A 12 4.89 -8.91 29.33
C ASP A 12 5.11 -9.98 28.24
N TRP A 13 4.05 -10.30 27.49
CA TRP A 13 4.14 -11.21 26.36
C TRP A 13 4.90 -10.58 25.18
N LEU A 14 4.66 -9.31 24.89
CA LEU A 14 5.42 -8.57 23.86
C LEU A 14 6.91 -8.50 24.23
N GLU A 15 7.24 -8.19 25.48
CA GLU A 15 8.62 -8.12 25.95
C GLU A 15 9.30 -9.50 25.91
N TRP A 16 8.60 -10.55 26.35
CA TRP A 16 9.07 -11.93 26.20
C TRP A 16 9.32 -12.30 24.74
N ARG A 17 8.52 -11.83 23.78
CA ARG A 17 8.75 -12.10 22.35
C ARG A 17 10.00 -11.41 21.80
N LYS A 18 10.40 -10.25 22.33
CA LYS A 18 11.63 -9.55 21.91
C LYS A 18 12.87 -10.33 22.30
N GLY A 19 12.85 -11.02 23.43
CA GLY A 19 13.98 -11.81 23.95
C GLY A 19 14.29 -13.12 23.20
N GLY A 20 13.60 -13.42 22.09
CA GLY A 20 13.91 -14.59 21.27
C GLY A 20 13.24 -14.57 19.89
N LEU A 21 13.25 -15.72 19.21
CA LEU A 21 12.67 -15.89 17.88
C LEU A 21 11.35 -16.67 17.98
N THR A 22 10.29 -16.06 17.45
CA THR A 22 8.93 -16.57 17.51
C THR A 22 8.54 -17.33 16.24
N ALA A 23 7.45 -18.10 16.28
CA ALA A 23 6.98 -18.84 15.11
C ALA A 23 6.69 -17.92 13.90
N THR A 24 6.20 -16.71 14.14
CA THR A 24 5.96 -15.70 13.09
C THR A 24 7.25 -15.13 12.50
N ASP A 25 8.37 -15.22 13.24
CA ASP A 25 9.68 -14.76 12.75
C ASP A 25 10.28 -15.77 11.74
N ALA A 26 9.92 -17.05 11.83
CA ALA A 26 10.51 -18.14 11.07
C ALA A 26 10.52 -17.93 9.55
N ILE A 27 9.41 -17.48 8.98
CA ILE A 27 9.31 -17.22 7.53
C ILE A 27 10.23 -16.07 7.08
N ILE A 28 10.45 -15.09 7.96
CA ILE A 28 11.35 -13.96 7.70
C ILE A 28 12.80 -14.46 7.72
N LEU A 29 13.15 -15.33 8.66
CA LEU A 29 14.48 -15.94 8.77
C LEU A 29 14.89 -16.74 7.54
N ILE A 30 13.95 -17.21 6.72
CA ILE A 30 14.25 -17.89 5.46
C ILE A 30 13.97 -17.02 4.22
N ASN A 31 13.81 -15.71 4.37
CA ASN A 31 13.57 -14.75 3.28
C ASN A 31 12.34 -15.05 2.42
N ARG A 32 11.26 -15.58 3.01
CA ARG A 32 10.01 -15.90 2.27
C ARG A 32 8.80 -15.08 2.72
N SER A 33 9.01 -14.11 3.60
CA SER A 33 7.92 -13.25 4.08
C SER A 33 7.64 -12.12 3.08
N PRO A 34 6.39 -11.96 2.60
CA PRO A 34 6.01 -10.81 1.78
C PRO A 34 5.85 -9.53 2.62
N TYR A 35 5.68 -9.66 3.94
CA TYR A 35 5.32 -8.53 4.80
C TYR A 35 6.51 -7.88 5.53
N LYS A 36 7.58 -8.64 5.78
CA LYS A 36 8.72 -8.17 6.58
C LYS A 36 10.03 -8.78 6.09
N THR A 37 11.05 -7.96 5.91
CA THR A 37 12.41 -8.37 5.55
C THR A 37 13.21 -8.80 6.79
N LYS A 38 14.34 -9.47 6.59
CA LYS A 38 15.28 -9.77 7.68
C LYS A 38 15.81 -8.51 8.34
N TRP A 39 16.20 -7.51 7.55
CA TRP A 39 16.68 -6.24 8.10
C TRP A 39 15.62 -5.58 8.98
N ARG A 40 14.36 -5.55 8.55
CA ARG A 40 13.27 -4.98 9.34
C ARG A 40 13.04 -5.72 10.65
N LEU A 41 13.08 -7.06 10.65
CA LEU A 41 13.00 -7.84 11.88
C LEU A 41 14.19 -7.56 12.81
N TRP A 42 15.41 -7.45 12.26
CA TRP A 42 16.60 -7.11 13.05
C TRP A 42 16.47 -5.73 13.69
N ALA A 43 15.96 -4.74 12.93
CA ALA A 43 15.76 -3.39 13.42
C ALA A 43 14.79 -3.36 14.60
N GLU A 44 13.74 -4.18 14.56
CA GLU A 44 12.77 -4.33 15.66
C GLU A 44 13.41 -5.04 16.88
N LYS A 45 14.12 -6.15 16.68
CA LYS A 45 14.76 -6.91 17.77
C LYS A 45 15.89 -6.15 18.47
N THR A 46 16.56 -5.23 17.78
CA THR A 46 17.63 -4.39 18.34
C THR A 46 17.13 -3.06 18.92
N GLY A 47 15.84 -2.74 18.74
CA GLY A 47 15.26 -1.45 19.12
C GLY A 47 15.64 -0.29 18.19
N TYR A 48 16.26 -0.57 17.04
CA TYR A 48 16.53 0.44 16.01
C TYR A 48 15.24 1.00 15.38
N ALA A 49 14.20 0.16 15.27
CA ALA A 49 12.88 0.56 14.80
C ALA A 49 11.78 0.04 15.73
N LYS A 50 10.71 0.82 15.89
CA LYS A 50 9.49 0.35 16.55
C LYS A 50 8.72 -0.57 15.62
N GLU A 51 8.10 -1.62 16.16
CA GLU A 51 7.16 -2.46 15.40
C GLU A 51 5.99 -1.62 14.87
N VAL A 52 5.46 -2.00 13.71
CA VAL A 52 4.28 -1.35 13.14
C VAL A 52 3.06 -1.76 13.96
N ASP A 53 2.33 -0.78 14.49
CA ASP A 53 1.05 -1.05 15.15
C ASP A 53 -0.01 -1.43 14.11
N LEU A 54 -0.44 -2.69 14.15
CA LEU A 54 -1.49 -3.23 13.28
C LEU A 54 -2.84 -3.36 14.01
N SER A 55 -2.96 -2.85 15.24
CA SER A 55 -4.17 -2.96 16.07
C SER A 55 -5.39 -2.32 15.41
N LEU A 56 -5.20 -1.28 14.58
CA LEU A 56 -6.27 -0.61 13.83
C LEU A 56 -6.63 -1.31 12.52
N ASN A 57 -5.84 -2.30 12.08
CA ASN A 57 -6.08 -2.98 10.82
C ASN A 57 -7.37 -3.84 10.91
N PRO A 58 -8.40 -3.58 10.07
CA PRO A 58 -9.67 -4.30 10.13
C PRO A 58 -9.53 -5.82 9.96
N LEU A 59 -8.57 -6.28 9.14
CA LEU A 59 -8.34 -7.71 8.91
C LEU A 59 -7.73 -8.38 10.13
N VAL A 60 -6.80 -7.71 10.83
CA VAL A 60 -6.21 -8.21 12.07
C VAL A 60 -7.27 -8.31 13.16
N ARG A 61 -8.10 -7.26 13.33
CA ARG A 61 -9.23 -7.28 14.28
C ARG A 61 -10.22 -8.40 13.99
N LYS A 62 -10.59 -8.56 12.71
CA LYS A 62 -11.48 -9.65 12.27
C LYS A 62 -10.88 -11.01 12.60
N GLY A 63 -9.57 -11.17 12.42
CA GLY A 63 -8.87 -12.40 12.79
C GLY A 63 -8.98 -12.70 14.28
N VAL A 64 -8.63 -11.72 15.11
CA VAL A 64 -8.69 -11.81 16.58
C VAL A 64 -10.08 -12.19 17.09
N VAL A 65 -11.13 -11.53 16.59
CA VAL A 65 -12.52 -11.79 17.01
C VAL A 65 -12.99 -13.19 16.62
N ASN A 66 -12.49 -13.75 15.53
CA ASN A 66 -12.94 -15.05 15.01
C ASN A 66 -12.05 -16.22 15.43
N GLU A 67 -10.89 -15.96 16.04
CA GLU A 67 -9.96 -17.01 16.49
C GLU A 67 -10.64 -18.00 17.43
N ASP A 68 -11.48 -17.52 18.36
CA ASP A 68 -12.23 -18.41 19.27
C ASP A 68 -13.27 -19.27 18.54
N LYS A 69 -13.92 -18.72 17.50
CA LYS A 69 -14.83 -19.51 16.66
C LYS A 69 -14.09 -20.57 15.86
N ALA A 70 -12.89 -20.25 15.37
CA ALA A 70 -12.03 -21.21 14.69
C ALA A 70 -11.59 -22.34 15.63
N ARG A 71 -11.25 -22.00 16.88
CA ARG A 71 -10.93 -22.95 17.95
C ARG A 71 -12.10 -23.90 18.19
N GLN A 72 -13.27 -23.36 18.51
CA GLN A 72 -14.49 -24.14 18.76
C GLN A 72 -14.85 -25.05 17.58
N ALA A 73 -14.69 -24.58 16.34
CA ALA A 73 -14.95 -25.39 15.14
C ALA A 73 -13.99 -26.59 15.02
N PHE A 74 -12.69 -26.39 15.33
CA PHE A 74 -11.73 -27.49 15.38
C PHE A 74 -12.04 -28.48 16.51
N GLU A 75 -12.31 -27.97 17.71
CA GLU A 75 -12.65 -28.77 18.89
C GLU A 75 -13.88 -29.63 18.65
N ALA A 76 -14.92 -29.08 18.02
CA ALA A 76 -16.14 -29.82 17.68
C ALA A 76 -15.89 -30.91 16.62
N LYS A 77 -15.08 -30.63 15.60
CA LYS A 77 -14.74 -31.60 14.54
C LYS A 77 -13.94 -32.78 15.09
N TYR A 78 -12.98 -32.52 15.97
CA TYR A 78 -12.02 -33.51 16.44
C TYR A 78 -12.33 -34.07 17.84
N ASN A 79 -13.32 -33.50 18.53
CA ASN A 79 -13.66 -33.81 19.92
C ASN A 79 -12.42 -33.76 20.85
N ASP A 80 -11.61 -32.71 20.69
CA ASP A 80 -10.34 -32.51 21.41
C ASP A 80 -10.19 -31.03 21.76
N LEU A 81 -10.01 -30.72 23.04
CA LEU A 81 -9.91 -29.34 23.55
C LEU A 81 -8.55 -28.73 23.23
N LEU A 82 -8.54 -27.45 22.87
CA LEU A 82 -7.34 -26.70 22.55
C LEU A 82 -7.01 -25.70 23.66
N LEU A 83 -5.81 -25.84 24.23
CA LEU A 83 -5.32 -24.91 25.24
C LEU A 83 -4.31 -23.94 24.64
N PRO A 84 -4.61 -22.63 24.57
CA PRO A 84 -3.62 -21.63 24.18
C PRO A 84 -2.44 -21.64 25.16
N ALA A 85 -1.22 -21.53 24.65
CA ALA A 85 -0.03 -21.57 25.49
C ALA A 85 1.15 -20.79 24.90
N CYS A 86 1.91 -20.13 25.77
CA CYS A 86 3.24 -19.64 25.43
C CYS A 86 4.28 -20.70 25.81
N VAL A 87 5.16 -21.05 24.88
CA VAL A 87 6.14 -22.11 25.07
C VAL A 87 7.53 -21.67 24.62
N GLN A 88 8.54 -22.21 25.29
CA GLN A 88 9.95 -22.04 24.97
C GLN A 88 10.60 -23.40 24.76
N SER A 89 11.52 -23.51 23.81
CA SER A 89 12.23 -24.75 23.56
C SER A 89 13.21 -25.04 24.69
N VAL A 90 13.22 -26.29 25.15
CA VAL A 90 14.18 -26.78 26.15
C VAL A 90 15.54 -27.07 25.53
N LYS A 91 15.60 -27.30 24.21
CA LYS A 91 16.84 -27.57 23.47
C LYS A 91 17.56 -26.30 23.04
N ASN A 92 16.79 -25.26 22.71
CA ASN A 92 17.33 -23.96 22.32
C ASN A 92 16.44 -22.83 22.88
N SER A 93 16.89 -22.18 23.96
CA SER A 93 16.14 -21.13 24.65
C SER A 93 15.84 -19.89 23.79
N LEU A 94 16.50 -19.75 22.65
CA LEU A 94 16.19 -18.73 21.66
C LEU A 94 14.79 -18.90 21.05
N LEU A 95 14.37 -20.14 20.85
CA LEU A 95 13.14 -20.45 20.13
C LEU A 95 11.94 -20.43 21.08
N ARG A 96 10.95 -19.63 20.70
CA ARG A 96 9.71 -19.39 21.44
C ARG A 96 8.53 -19.53 20.50
N ALA A 97 7.36 -19.87 21.02
CA ALA A 97 6.13 -19.85 20.26
C ALA A 97 4.94 -19.47 21.15
N SER A 98 4.04 -18.69 20.58
CA SER A 98 2.69 -18.48 21.11
C SER A 98 1.79 -19.38 20.28
N LEU A 99 1.11 -20.32 20.93
CA LEU A 99 0.26 -21.32 20.29
C LEU A 99 -1.20 -20.89 20.44
N ASP A 100 -1.95 -20.89 19.34
CA ASP A 100 -3.40 -20.61 19.37
C ASP A 100 -4.17 -21.74 20.07
N GLY A 101 -3.63 -22.95 19.99
CA GLY A 101 -4.10 -24.14 20.68
C GLY A 101 -3.04 -25.24 20.77
N LEU A 102 -3.05 -25.96 21.88
CA LEU A 102 -2.33 -27.21 22.09
C LEU A 102 -3.35 -28.29 22.41
N ASN A 103 -3.39 -29.36 21.62
CA ASN A 103 -4.38 -30.42 21.80
C ASN A 103 -3.97 -31.43 22.89
N SER A 104 -4.83 -32.40 23.20
CA SER A 104 -4.58 -33.46 24.19
C SER A 104 -3.31 -34.29 23.95
N LYS A 105 -2.82 -34.33 22.69
CA LYS A 105 -1.59 -35.04 22.28
C LYS A 105 -0.35 -34.15 22.30
N ASN A 106 -0.44 -32.92 22.84
CA ASN A 106 0.61 -31.91 22.80
C ASN A 106 1.06 -31.52 21.38
N GLN A 107 0.15 -31.58 20.41
CA GLN A 107 0.39 -31.09 19.05
C GLN A 107 -0.08 -29.64 18.95
N PRO A 108 0.73 -28.72 18.39
CA PRO A 108 0.30 -27.36 18.17
C PRO A 108 -0.77 -27.30 17.06
N VAL A 109 -1.77 -26.45 17.26
CA VAL A 109 -2.80 -26.11 16.28
C VAL A 109 -2.73 -24.61 16.02
N GLU A 110 -2.35 -24.23 14.82
CA GLU A 110 -2.31 -22.84 14.34
C GLU A 110 -3.62 -22.50 13.64
N LEU A 111 -4.30 -21.45 14.10
CA LEU A 111 -5.61 -21.02 13.63
C LEU A 111 -5.48 -19.73 12.81
N LYS A 112 -5.97 -19.75 11.57
CA LYS A 112 -6.00 -18.59 10.67
C LYS A 112 -7.43 -18.26 10.30
N CYS A 113 -7.82 -17.00 10.50
CA CYS A 113 -9.13 -16.47 10.10
C CYS A 113 -8.95 -15.45 8.96
N PRO A 114 -8.73 -15.91 7.72
CA PRO A 114 -8.35 -15.06 6.59
C PRO A 114 -9.49 -14.20 6.01
N SER A 115 -9.14 -13.36 5.03
CA SER A 115 -10.10 -12.75 4.10
C SER A 115 -10.71 -13.80 3.15
N GLU A 116 -11.79 -13.43 2.47
CA GLU A 116 -12.46 -14.30 1.48
C GLU A 116 -11.53 -14.74 0.35
N SER A 117 -10.73 -13.81 -0.20
CA SER A 117 -9.79 -14.11 -1.27
C SER A 117 -8.77 -15.18 -0.87
N VAL A 118 -8.21 -15.06 0.34
CA VAL A 118 -7.25 -16.00 0.90
C VAL A 118 -7.92 -17.33 1.22
N TRP A 119 -9.15 -17.33 1.74
CA TRP A 119 -9.94 -18.54 1.95
C TRP A 119 -10.18 -19.30 0.63
N ASN A 120 -10.58 -18.59 -0.42
CA ASN A 120 -10.85 -19.17 -1.73
C ASN A 120 -9.57 -19.78 -2.34
N ASP A 121 -8.43 -19.12 -2.21
CA ASP A 121 -7.13 -19.66 -2.64
C ASP A 121 -6.77 -20.96 -1.90
N VAL A 122 -6.92 -20.98 -0.57
CA VAL A 122 -6.67 -22.20 0.22
C VAL A 122 -7.63 -23.33 -0.17
N CYS A 123 -8.91 -23.04 -0.39
CA CYS A 123 -9.89 -24.04 -0.82
C CYS A 123 -9.60 -24.60 -2.22
N ALA A 124 -9.17 -23.75 -3.16
CA ALA A 124 -8.90 -24.15 -4.54
C ALA A 124 -7.54 -24.87 -4.69
N ASN A 125 -6.50 -24.37 -4.02
CA ASN A 125 -5.12 -24.79 -4.24
C ASN A 125 -4.54 -25.63 -3.09
N GLY A 126 -5.21 -25.71 -1.94
CA GLY A 126 -4.77 -26.52 -0.79
C GLY A 126 -3.33 -26.20 -0.38
N ALA A 127 -2.47 -27.22 -0.33
CA ALA A 127 -1.06 -27.08 0.02
C ALA A 127 -0.22 -26.28 -1.00
N ASN A 128 -0.75 -26.03 -2.21
CA ASN A 128 -0.11 -25.19 -3.22
C ASN A 128 -0.48 -23.70 -3.09
N SER A 129 -1.45 -23.35 -2.23
CA SER A 129 -1.80 -21.96 -1.95
C SER A 129 -0.66 -21.23 -1.25
N ASP A 130 -0.50 -19.93 -1.54
CA ASP A 130 0.54 -19.13 -0.90
C ASP A 130 0.33 -18.94 0.62
N PRO A 131 -0.91 -18.78 1.13
CA PRO A 131 -1.19 -18.77 2.56
C PRO A 131 -0.75 -20.06 3.26
N TYR A 132 -0.96 -21.24 2.64
CA TYR A 132 -0.49 -22.49 3.20
C TYR A 132 1.04 -22.49 3.32
N LYS A 133 1.77 -22.16 2.24
CA LYS A 133 3.24 -22.16 2.24
C LYS A 133 3.82 -21.20 3.29
N LEU A 134 3.16 -20.06 3.48
CA LEU A 134 3.52 -19.06 4.48
C LEU A 134 3.42 -19.64 5.90
N TYR A 135 2.25 -20.17 6.26
CA TYR A 135 1.98 -20.62 7.62
C TYR A 135 2.48 -22.04 7.92
N TYR A 136 2.81 -22.83 6.89
CA TYR A 136 3.54 -24.08 7.04
C TYR A 136 4.84 -23.88 7.83
N VAL A 137 5.61 -22.84 7.49
CA VAL A 137 6.89 -22.53 8.15
C VAL A 137 6.67 -22.12 9.61
N GLN A 138 5.57 -21.42 9.89
CA GLN A 138 5.16 -21.07 11.25
C GLN A 138 4.90 -22.34 12.08
N VAL A 139 4.15 -23.31 11.53
CA VAL A 139 3.89 -24.59 12.22
C VAL A 139 5.18 -25.41 12.38
N GLN A 140 6.07 -25.47 11.39
CA GLN A 140 7.38 -26.14 11.54
C GLN A 140 8.20 -25.53 12.70
N HIS A 141 8.21 -24.21 12.86
CA HIS A 141 8.83 -23.58 14.03
C HIS A 141 8.16 -24.00 15.35
N GLN A 142 6.83 -24.09 15.38
CA GLN A 142 6.12 -24.60 16.57
C GLN A 142 6.49 -26.06 16.87
N LEU A 143 6.67 -26.92 15.85
CA LEU A 143 7.14 -28.29 16.03
C LEU A 143 8.58 -28.34 16.56
N LEU A 144 9.46 -27.44 16.09
CA LEU A 144 10.80 -27.26 16.66
C LEU A 144 10.76 -26.89 18.14
N VAL A 145 9.88 -25.96 18.52
CA VAL A 145 9.77 -25.46 19.91
C VAL A 145 9.15 -26.50 20.84
N THR A 146 8.06 -27.12 20.40
CA THR A 146 7.29 -28.08 21.21
C THR A 146 8.00 -29.42 21.34
N GLY A 147 8.69 -29.86 20.26
CA GLY A 147 9.22 -31.20 20.10
C GLY A 147 8.19 -32.21 19.55
N ALA A 148 7.00 -31.74 19.16
CA ALA A 148 5.97 -32.60 18.58
C ALA A 148 6.38 -33.16 17.20
N LYS A 149 5.85 -34.35 16.87
CA LYS A 149 6.10 -35.01 15.57
C LYS A 149 5.23 -34.44 14.45
N SER A 150 4.10 -33.84 14.80
CA SER A 150 3.19 -33.19 13.88
C SER A 150 2.32 -32.17 14.61
N GLY A 151 1.71 -31.29 13.83
CA GLY A 151 0.80 -30.23 14.26
C GLY A 151 -0.25 -29.97 13.20
N TRP A 152 -1.07 -28.96 13.40
CA TRP A 152 -2.19 -28.63 12.52
C TRP A 152 -2.11 -27.18 12.08
N LEU A 153 -2.38 -26.94 10.79
CA LEU A 153 -2.66 -25.63 10.25
C LEU A 153 -4.12 -25.58 9.84
N VAL A 154 -4.90 -24.69 10.44
CA VAL A 154 -6.34 -24.61 10.27
C VAL A 154 -6.72 -23.23 9.77
N PHE A 155 -7.40 -23.17 8.63
CA PHE A 155 -8.05 -21.96 8.15
C PHE A 155 -9.53 -22.04 8.50
N TRP A 156 -10.11 -20.93 8.94
CA TRP A 156 -11.53 -20.78 9.25
C TRP A 156 -12.13 -19.59 8.52
N TYR A 157 -13.28 -19.78 7.89
CA TYR A 157 -14.05 -18.71 7.28
C TYR A 157 -15.54 -19.01 7.34
N ASN A 158 -16.34 -18.08 7.87
CA ASN A 158 -17.80 -18.15 7.92
C ASN A 158 -18.37 -19.49 8.44
N GLY A 159 -17.75 -20.07 9.46
CA GLY A 159 -18.20 -21.31 10.10
C GLY A 159 -17.61 -22.60 9.53
N GLU A 160 -16.89 -22.52 8.41
CA GLU A 160 -16.21 -23.66 7.80
C GLU A 160 -14.73 -23.68 8.17
N ILE A 161 -14.14 -24.89 8.22
CA ILE A 161 -12.70 -25.07 8.38
C ILE A 161 -12.06 -25.86 7.25
N ARG A 162 -10.84 -25.46 6.90
CA ARG A 162 -9.89 -26.23 6.09
C ARG A 162 -8.64 -26.45 6.91
N ASP A 163 -8.41 -27.70 7.31
CA ASP A 163 -7.30 -28.09 8.16
C ASP A 163 -6.32 -29.01 7.43
N PHE A 164 -5.05 -28.88 7.81
CA PHE A 164 -3.93 -29.63 7.26
C PHE A 164 -3.09 -30.20 8.40
N VAL A 165 -2.77 -31.49 8.33
CA VAL A 165 -1.78 -32.10 9.22
C VAL A 165 -0.38 -31.77 8.70
N ILE A 166 0.41 -31.09 9.52
CA ILE A 166 1.79 -30.74 9.22
C ILE A 166 2.70 -31.69 9.98
N ASN A 167 3.39 -32.57 9.25
CA ASN A 167 4.41 -33.43 9.83
C ASN A 167 5.72 -32.68 9.97
N ARG A 168 6.49 -33.03 10.99
CA ARG A 168 7.86 -32.54 11.19
C ARG A 168 8.68 -32.74 9.92
N ASP A 169 9.32 -31.65 9.47
CA ASP A 169 10.22 -31.62 8.33
C ASP A 169 11.64 -31.31 8.83
N ASP A 170 12.48 -32.36 8.92
CA ASP A 170 13.83 -32.22 9.46
C ASP A 170 14.74 -31.34 8.60
N VAL A 171 14.48 -31.23 7.29
CA VAL A 171 15.24 -30.35 6.39
C VAL A 171 14.89 -28.89 6.70
N MET A 172 13.59 -28.58 6.77
CA MET A 172 13.12 -27.25 7.17
C MET A 172 13.62 -26.87 8.56
N HIS A 173 13.57 -27.81 9.50
CA HIS A 173 14.05 -27.61 10.87
C HIS A 173 15.54 -27.27 10.93
N LYS A 174 16.37 -28.00 10.18
CA LYS A 174 17.81 -27.72 10.11
C LYS A 174 18.06 -26.32 9.53
N GLN A 175 17.34 -25.95 8.47
CA GLN A 175 17.43 -24.61 7.88
C GLN A 175 17.04 -23.52 8.88
N LEU A 176 15.90 -23.68 9.56
CA LEU A 176 15.41 -22.71 10.54
C LEU A 176 16.39 -22.52 11.71
N LEU A 177 17.02 -23.60 12.21
CA LEU A 177 18.01 -23.51 13.28
C LEU A 177 19.25 -22.72 12.86
N VAL A 178 19.80 -23.01 11.67
CA VAL A 178 20.99 -22.31 11.14
C VAL A 178 20.69 -20.82 10.95
N GLU A 179 19.56 -20.49 10.31
CA GLU A 179 19.19 -19.09 10.07
C GLU A 179 18.84 -18.36 11.38
N ALA A 180 18.22 -19.04 12.35
CA ALA A 180 17.93 -18.48 13.67
C ALA A 180 19.20 -18.11 14.44
N GLU A 181 20.19 -19.00 14.49
CA GLU A 181 21.47 -18.76 15.17
C GLU A 181 22.25 -17.62 14.51
N LYS A 182 22.39 -17.66 13.18
CA LYS A 182 23.04 -16.60 12.41
C LYS A 182 22.37 -15.24 12.62
N PHE A 183 21.05 -15.20 12.53
CA PHE A 183 20.29 -13.96 12.71
C PHE A 183 20.40 -13.43 14.13
N TRP A 184 20.37 -14.31 15.14
CA TRP A 184 20.47 -13.89 16.53
C TRP A 184 21.86 -13.36 16.88
N GLU A 185 22.92 -13.93 16.30
CA GLU A 185 24.27 -13.40 16.41
C GLU A 185 24.34 -11.96 15.86
N GLN A 186 23.70 -11.69 14.71
CA GLN A 186 23.58 -10.33 14.15
C GLN A 186 22.82 -9.37 15.06
N VAL A 187 21.74 -9.83 15.71
CA VAL A 187 21.01 -9.04 16.71
C VAL A 187 21.91 -8.71 17.91
N GLN A 188 22.60 -9.69 18.47
CA GLN A 188 23.47 -9.51 19.64
C GLN A 188 24.66 -8.59 19.35
N LYS A 189 25.26 -8.70 18.16
CA LYS A 189 26.38 -7.85 17.73
C LYS A 189 25.94 -6.48 17.19
N ARG A 190 24.62 -6.22 17.09
CA ARG A 190 24.05 -5.06 16.38
C ARG A 190 24.63 -4.91 14.97
N GLN A 191 24.86 -6.03 14.30
CA GLN A 191 25.30 -6.07 12.91
C GLN A 191 24.08 -6.10 11.99
N GLU A 192 23.89 -5.05 11.19
CA GLU A 192 22.80 -4.97 10.23
C GLU A 192 22.86 -6.12 9.20
N PRO A 193 21.76 -6.86 8.97
CA PRO A 193 21.63 -7.71 7.80
C PRO A 193 21.64 -6.88 6.51
N GLU A 194 21.84 -7.53 5.37
CA GLU A 194 21.69 -6.88 4.07
C GLU A 194 20.26 -6.37 3.89
N LYS A 195 20.14 -5.13 3.39
CA LYS A 195 18.86 -4.49 3.09
C LYS A 195 18.38 -4.90 1.71
N ASP A 196 17.07 -5.04 1.58
CA ASP A 196 16.37 -5.16 0.32
C ASP A 196 16.02 -3.74 -0.21
N PRO A 197 16.65 -3.25 -1.30
CA PRO A 197 16.43 -1.88 -1.79
C PRO A 197 15.00 -1.59 -2.23
N GLU A 198 14.20 -2.61 -2.55
CA GLU A 198 12.81 -2.44 -2.99
C GLU A 198 11.83 -2.39 -1.80
N ARG A 199 12.24 -2.86 -0.62
CA ARG A 199 11.35 -3.08 0.53
C ARG A 199 11.79 -2.37 1.81
N ASP A 200 13.09 -2.19 1.99
CA ASP A 200 13.66 -1.56 3.18
C ASP A 200 13.86 -0.06 2.98
N LEU A 201 13.69 0.70 4.07
CA LEU A 201 13.92 2.14 4.04
C LEU A 201 15.40 2.46 3.82
N TYR A 202 15.65 3.27 2.79
CA TYR A 202 16.91 3.96 2.65
C TYR A 202 17.03 5.02 3.76
N ILE A 203 18.06 4.87 4.59
CA ILE A 203 18.41 5.82 5.65
C ILE A 203 19.83 6.28 5.32
N PRO A 204 20.02 7.52 4.84
CA PRO A 204 21.34 8.00 4.48
C PRO A 204 22.22 8.09 5.72
N LYS A 205 23.53 7.87 5.56
CA LYS A 205 24.50 7.91 6.66
C LYS A 205 25.56 8.98 6.40
N HIS A 206 26.06 9.59 7.48
CA HIS A 206 27.16 10.56 7.44
C HIS A 206 26.94 11.68 6.40
N LYS A 207 27.87 11.86 5.45
CA LYS A 207 27.82 12.91 4.43
C LYS A 207 26.58 12.84 3.53
N GLU A 208 26.05 11.65 3.26
CA GLU A 208 24.82 11.50 2.50
C GLU A 208 23.62 12.05 3.28
N ALA A 209 23.63 11.90 4.60
CA ALA A 209 22.55 12.40 5.46
C ALA A 209 22.55 13.93 5.48
N GLU A 210 23.72 14.57 5.59
CA GLU A 210 23.86 16.02 5.51
C GLU A 210 23.31 16.57 4.18
N ARG A 211 23.73 15.97 3.06
CA ARG A 211 23.23 16.36 1.73
C ARG A 211 21.72 16.17 1.59
N TRP A 212 21.19 15.07 2.12
CA TRP A 212 19.75 14.80 2.10
C TRP A 212 18.98 15.84 2.92
N ILE A 213 19.47 16.19 4.11
CA ILE A 213 18.83 17.17 5.01
C ILE A 213 18.71 18.53 4.31
N SER A 214 19.81 19.04 3.75
CA SER A 214 19.81 20.32 3.04
C SER A 214 18.86 20.33 1.85
N ALA A 215 18.91 19.30 0.99
CA ALA A 215 18.01 19.20 -0.15
C ALA A 215 16.53 19.08 0.28
N ALA A 216 16.25 18.32 1.34
CA ALA A 216 14.90 18.16 1.84
C ALA A 216 14.35 19.46 2.47
N GLU A 217 15.19 20.27 3.10
CA GLU A 217 14.78 21.57 3.65
C GLU A 217 14.39 22.56 2.56
N GLU A 218 15.26 22.76 1.57
CA GLU A 218 14.98 23.65 0.43
C GLU A 218 13.73 23.20 -0.34
N TYR A 219 13.60 21.89 -0.61
CA TYR A 219 12.42 21.35 -1.28
C TYR A 219 11.12 21.65 -0.54
N ARG A 220 11.09 21.51 0.80
CA ARG A 220 9.89 21.80 1.60
C ARG A 220 9.52 23.29 1.55
N ILE A 221 10.49 24.19 1.50
CA ILE A 221 10.24 25.63 1.36
C ILE A 221 9.58 25.91 0.01
N TYR A 222 10.18 25.41 -1.09
CA TYR A 222 9.63 25.64 -2.43
C TYR A 222 8.27 24.97 -2.64
N GLU A 223 8.04 23.77 -2.06
CA GLU A 223 6.74 23.11 -2.12
C GLU A 223 5.66 23.94 -1.42
N ALA A 224 5.96 24.52 -0.25
CA ALA A 224 5.02 25.39 0.45
C ALA A 224 4.66 26.64 -0.36
N GLU A 225 5.66 27.29 -0.99
CA GLU A 225 5.42 28.45 -1.86
C GLU A 225 4.63 28.07 -3.11
N ALA A 226 4.97 26.95 -3.75
CA ALA A 226 4.24 26.44 -4.92
C ALA A 226 2.77 26.13 -4.59
N GLN A 227 2.49 25.57 -3.41
CA GLN A 227 1.13 25.32 -2.95
C GLN A 227 0.33 26.62 -2.74
N GLU A 228 0.93 27.66 -2.18
CA GLU A 228 0.26 28.95 -2.01
C GLU A 228 0.02 29.65 -3.35
N LEU A 229 1.00 29.64 -4.25
CA LEU A 229 0.82 30.16 -5.61
C LEU A 229 -0.26 29.40 -6.38
N LYS A 230 -0.33 28.07 -6.21
CA LYS A 230 -1.38 27.24 -6.82
C LYS A 230 -2.76 27.57 -6.25
N LYS A 231 -2.86 27.80 -4.94
CA LYS A 231 -4.09 28.27 -4.31
C LYS A 231 -4.49 29.64 -4.87
N ARG A 232 -3.55 30.57 -4.97
CA ARG A 232 -3.78 31.90 -5.55
C ARG A 232 -4.21 31.82 -7.01
N LEU A 233 -3.59 30.96 -7.79
CA LEU A 233 -3.98 30.70 -9.18
C LEU A 233 -5.41 30.18 -9.26
N SER A 234 -5.79 29.27 -8.36
CA SER A 234 -7.18 28.78 -8.27
C SER A 234 -8.15 29.91 -7.96
N GLU A 235 -7.86 30.77 -6.98
CA GLU A 235 -8.70 31.92 -6.64
C GLU A 235 -8.86 32.90 -7.82
N LEU A 236 -7.76 33.23 -8.49
CA LEU A 236 -7.77 34.12 -9.65
C LEU A 236 -8.52 33.49 -10.83
N SER A 237 -8.37 32.17 -11.04
CA SER A 237 -9.10 31.44 -12.07
C SER A 237 -10.61 31.47 -11.81
N GLU A 238 -11.06 31.29 -10.56
CA GLU A 238 -12.48 31.43 -10.21
C GLU A 238 -13.00 32.85 -10.48
N LYS A 239 -12.19 33.90 -10.24
CA LYS A 239 -12.55 35.29 -10.56
C LYS A 239 -12.60 35.55 -12.07
N GLN A 240 -11.77 34.88 -12.87
CA GLN A 240 -11.78 35.01 -14.33
C GLN A 240 -13.00 34.33 -14.98
N LYS A 241 -13.53 33.24 -14.42
CA LYS A 241 -14.67 32.50 -14.98
C LYS A 241 -15.92 33.36 -15.27
N PRO A 242 -16.46 34.18 -14.35
CA PRO A 242 -17.62 35.03 -14.66
C PRO A 242 -17.29 36.05 -15.74
N LEU A 243 -16.11 36.68 -15.71
CA LEU A 243 -15.68 37.66 -16.72
C LEU A 243 -15.61 37.01 -18.12
N LEU A 244 -15.04 35.80 -18.20
CA LEU A 244 -14.99 35.04 -19.44
C LEU A 244 -16.39 34.62 -19.91
N LYS A 245 -17.29 34.29 -18.99
CA LYS A 245 -18.70 34.00 -19.32
C LYS A 245 -19.39 35.23 -19.92
N ASP A 246 -19.15 36.40 -19.36
CA ASP A 246 -19.73 37.66 -19.85
C ASP A 246 -19.19 38.02 -21.24
N MET A 247 -17.87 37.92 -21.45
CA MET A 247 -17.25 38.11 -22.77
C MET A 247 -17.80 37.13 -23.81
N LYS A 248 -18.00 35.86 -23.43
CA LYS A 248 -18.68 34.91 -24.32
C LYS A 248 -20.13 35.35 -24.59
N SER A 249 -20.87 35.83 -23.60
CA SER A 249 -22.22 36.33 -23.89
C SER A 249 -22.21 37.47 -24.91
N LEU A 250 -21.29 38.42 -24.79
CA LEU A 250 -21.14 39.57 -25.71
C LEU A 250 -20.73 39.16 -27.13
N MET A 251 -19.87 38.15 -27.27
CA MET A 251 -19.46 37.62 -28.57
C MET A 251 -20.62 37.01 -29.39
N GLY A 252 -21.80 36.75 -28.81
CA GLY A 252 -22.93 36.19 -29.55
C GLY A 252 -22.56 34.94 -30.37
N GLY A 253 -22.79 34.99 -31.69
CA GLY A 253 -22.45 33.91 -32.64
C GLY A 253 -21.01 33.95 -33.20
N TYR A 254 -20.21 34.96 -32.86
CA TYR A 254 -18.84 35.09 -33.39
C TYR A 254 -17.89 34.04 -32.77
N LEU A 255 -16.99 33.51 -33.59
CA LEU A 255 -16.00 32.50 -33.15
C LEU A 255 -14.74 33.12 -32.55
N GLN A 256 -14.42 34.37 -32.90
CA GLN A 256 -13.23 35.07 -32.43
C GLN A 256 -13.60 36.50 -32.03
N ALA A 257 -13.01 36.97 -30.95
CA ALA A 257 -13.01 38.37 -30.55
C ALA A 257 -11.60 38.72 -30.09
N ASP A 258 -11.10 39.87 -30.53
CA ASP A 258 -9.78 40.41 -30.19
C ASP A 258 -9.99 41.89 -29.87
N TYR A 259 -10.04 42.26 -28.59
CA TYR A 259 -10.32 43.63 -28.17
C TYR A 259 -9.91 43.83 -26.71
N GLY A 260 -9.38 45.01 -26.37
CA GLY A 260 -9.00 45.33 -24.98
C GLY A 260 -7.89 44.44 -24.42
N GLY A 261 -6.97 43.98 -25.28
CA GLY A 261 -5.84 43.16 -24.88
C GLY A 261 -6.15 41.68 -24.64
N LEU A 262 -7.33 41.21 -25.07
CA LEU A 262 -7.73 39.81 -24.96
C LEU A 262 -8.24 39.25 -26.29
N MET A 263 -7.62 38.16 -26.74
CA MET A 263 -8.17 37.31 -27.78
C MET A 263 -8.93 36.14 -27.16
N VAL A 264 -10.22 36.03 -27.48
CA VAL A 264 -11.07 34.88 -27.15
C VAL A 264 -11.43 34.14 -28.43
N THR A 265 -11.04 32.87 -28.53
CA THR A 265 -11.38 31.99 -29.67
C THR A 265 -12.23 30.81 -29.21
N ARG A 266 -13.40 30.64 -29.82
CA ARG A 266 -14.27 29.46 -29.68
C ARG A 266 -13.96 28.44 -30.74
N TYR A 267 -13.95 27.18 -30.34
CA TYR A 267 -13.77 26.07 -31.26
C TYR A 267 -14.49 24.83 -30.75
N LYS A 268 -14.94 23.99 -31.67
CA LYS A 268 -15.53 22.70 -31.34
C LYS A 268 -14.42 21.66 -31.23
N VAL A 269 -14.49 20.86 -30.17
CA VAL A 269 -13.59 19.73 -29.97
C VAL A 269 -14.40 18.46 -30.13
N SER A 270 -13.91 17.55 -30.98
CA SER A 270 -14.48 16.23 -31.14
C SER A 270 -14.50 15.50 -29.81
N GLY A 271 -15.60 14.80 -29.51
CA GLY A 271 -15.71 14.07 -28.25
C GLY A 271 -14.63 12.99 -28.11
N ARG A 272 -14.40 12.56 -26.87
CA ARG A 272 -13.47 11.46 -26.58
C ARG A 272 -14.03 10.14 -27.11
N VAL A 273 -13.17 9.30 -27.68
CA VAL A 273 -13.51 7.94 -28.11
C VAL A 273 -13.40 7.01 -26.92
N ASN A 274 -14.42 6.18 -26.69
CA ASN A 274 -14.37 5.11 -25.69
C ASN A 274 -13.67 3.87 -26.27
N TYR A 275 -12.34 3.88 -26.24
CA TYR A 275 -11.53 2.78 -26.77
C TYR A 275 -11.75 1.46 -26.03
N LYS A 276 -12.05 1.49 -24.74
CA LYS A 276 -12.33 0.28 -23.96
C LYS A 276 -13.56 -0.45 -24.52
N LYS A 277 -14.66 0.28 -24.70
CA LYS A 277 -15.90 -0.27 -25.26
C LYS A 277 -15.72 -0.71 -26.73
N LEU A 278 -15.01 0.08 -27.53
CA LEU A 278 -14.68 -0.28 -28.92
C LEU A 278 -13.90 -1.60 -29.00
N LEU A 279 -12.89 -1.79 -28.14
CA LEU A 279 -12.09 -3.01 -28.11
C LEU A 279 -12.89 -4.22 -27.59
N GLU A 280 -13.75 -4.03 -26.57
CA GLU A 280 -14.63 -5.08 -26.04
C GLU A 280 -15.65 -5.56 -27.08
N GLU A 281 -16.22 -4.68 -27.90
CA GLU A 281 -17.29 -5.03 -28.85
C GLU A 281 -16.80 -5.43 -30.26
N LYS A 282 -15.66 -4.91 -30.72
CA LYS A 282 -15.16 -5.13 -32.10
C LYS A 282 -13.88 -5.96 -32.20
N ALA A 283 -13.17 -6.17 -31.08
CA ALA A 283 -11.93 -6.94 -31.00
C ALA A 283 -10.96 -6.63 -32.17
N SER A 284 -10.49 -7.64 -32.91
CA SER A 284 -9.50 -7.50 -33.99
C SER A 284 -10.05 -6.93 -35.31
N ASN A 285 -11.37 -6.68 -35.43
CA ASN A 285 -12.04 -6.26 -36.66
C ASN A 285 -12.47 -4.77 -36.62
N ILE A 286 -11.63 -3.90 -36.03
CA ILE A 286 -11.90 -2.46 -35.98
C ILE A 286 -11.65 -1.83 -37.35
N LYS A 287 -12.68 -1.22 -37.92
CA LYS A 287 -12.54 -0.32 -39.08
C LYS A 287 -12.41 1.13 -38.62
N PRO A 288 -11.75 2.02 -39.40
CA PRO A 288 -11.65 3.44 -39.07
C PRO A 288 -13.00 4.11 -38.79
N ASP A 289 -14.06 3.72 -39.51
CA ASP A 289 -15.41 4.27 -39.35
C ASP A 289 -16.08 3.85 -38.03
N ASP A 290 -15.66 2.72 -37.44
CA ASP A 290 -16.21 2.28 -36.15
C ASP A 290 -15.88 3.29 -35.04
N ILE A 291 -14.73 3.97 -35.13
CA ILE A 291 -14.21 4.93 -34.12
C ILE A 291 -15.22 6.04 -33.83
N GLU A 292 -15.90 6.55 -34.85
CA GLU A 292 -16.88 7.63 -34.70
C GLU A 292 -18.15 7.18 -33.96
N THR A 293 -18.49 5.90 -34.03
CA THR A 293 -19.66 5.32 -33.33
C THR A 293 -19.47 5.28 -31.82
N TYR A 294 -18.21 5.25 -31.35
CA TYR A 294 -17.84 5.26 -29.93
C TYR A 294 -17.31 6.61 -29.47
N ARG A 295 -17.41 7.63 -30.33
CA ARG A 295 -17.04 9.00 -30.00
C ARG A 295 -18.17 9.67 -29.24
N GLY A 296 -17.83 10.27 -28.10
CA GLY A 296 -18.76 11.08 -27.32
C GLY A 296 -19.21 12.34 -28.09
N LYS A 297 -20.18 13.06 -27.51
CA LYS A 297 -20.63 14.35 -28.06
C LYS A 297 -19.47 15.33 -28.14
N SER A 298 -19.47 16.16 -29.19
CA SER A 298 -18.52 17.27 -29.30
C SER A 298 -18.84 18.34 -28.27
N ASP A 299 -17.77 18.98 -27.76
CA ASP A 299 -17.87 20.05 -26.78
C ASP A 299 -17.34 21.35 -27.38
N GLU A 300 -17.95 22.47 -27.01
CA GLU A 300 -17.41 23.79 -27.31
C GLU A 300 -16.37 24.18 -26.25
N ARG A 301 -15.16 24.54 -26.71
CA ARG A 301 -14.10 25.07 -25.85
C ARG A 301 -13.73 26.48 -26.27
N CYS A 302 -13.11 27.20 -25.33
CA CYS A 302 -12.56 28.51 -25.60
C CYS A 302 -11.10 28.56 -25.18
N ARG A 303 -10.29 29.20 -26.01
CA ARG A 303 -8.92 29.58 -25.73
C ARG A 303 -8.89 31.09 -25.54
N VAL A 304 -8.23 31.53 -24.48
CA VAL A 304 -8.04 32.94 -24.14
C VAL A 304 -6.55 33.23 -24.20
N THR A 305 -6.18 34.30 -24.89
CA THR A 305 -4.81 34.78 -24.98
C THR A 305 -4.80 36.24 -24.53
N VAL A 306 -3.92 36.57 -23.60
CA VAL A 306 -3.65 37.96 -23.21
C VAL A 306 -2.64 38.51 -24.22
N SER A 307 -3.00 39.61 -24.87
CA SER A 307 -2.17 40.28 -25.87
C SER A 307 -1.36 41.39 -25.20
N GLU A 308 -0.15 41.65 -25.70
CA GLU A 308 0.70 42.77 -25.26
C GLU A 308 0.14 44.13 -25.69
N SER A 309 -0.65 44.17 -26.77
CA SER A 309 -1.36 45.37 -27.23
C SER A 309 -2.83 45.29 -26.88
N ILE A 310 -3.38 46.40 -26.40
CA ILE A 310 -4.82 46.55 -26.14
C ILE A 310 -5.65 46.63 -27.44
N ASN A 311 -5.01 47.01 -28.55
CA ASN A 311 -5.69 47.22 -29.82
C ASN A 311 -5.94 45.89 -30.56
N PRO A 312 -7.14 45.70 -31.15
CA PRO A 312 -7.42 44.58 -32.06
C PRO A 312 -6.37 44.44 -33.16
N ARG A 313 -5.96 43.20 -33.46
CA ARG A 313 -5.11 42.95 -34.62
C ARG A 313 -5.82 43.34 -35.92
N TYR A 314 -5.07 44.00 -36.80
CA TYR A 314 -5.49 44.39 -38.15
C TYR A 314 -6.68 45.37 -38.24
N VAL A 315 -7.01 46.05 -37.14
CA VAL A 315 -8.02 47.13 -37.12
C VAL A 315 -7.32 48.46 -36.89
N VAL A 316 -7.52 49.40 -37.83
CA VAL A 316 -6.90 50.73 -37.83
C VAL A 316 -7.92 51.88 -37.74
N ASP A 317 -9.20 51.54 -37.64
CA ASP A 317 -10.28 52.53 -37.58
C ASP A 317 -10.27 53.28 -36.24
N GLU A 318 -10.11 54.60 -36.31
CA GLU A 318 -9.95 55.45 -35.11
C GLU A 318 -11.20 55.47 -34.22
N ALA A 319 -12.41 55.36 -34.79
CA ALA A 319 -13.64 55.34 -34.00
C ALA A 319 -13.78 54.01 -33.23
N VAL A 320 -13.33 52.90 -33.80
CA VAL A 320 -13.28 51.60 -33.13
C VAL A 320 -12.19 51.54 -32.05
N LEU A 321 -11.09 52.27 -32.23
CA LEU A 321 -9.98 52.32 -31.26
C LEU A 321 -10.17 53.37 -30.16
N ALA A 322 -10.99 54.41 -30.37
CA ALA A 322 -11.20 55.49 -29.41
C ALA A 322 -11.55 55.02 -27.98
N PRO A 323 -12.39 53.98 -27.75
CA PRO A 323 -12.67 53.48 -26.41
C PRO A 323 -11.46 52.86 -25.68
N LEU A 324 -10.46 52.40 -26.44
CA LEU A 324 -9.26 51.74 -25.91
C LEU A 324 -8.18 52.72 -25.48
N GLN A 325 -8.19 53.97 -25.98
CA GLN A 325 -7.17 54.98 -25.71
C GLN A 325 -7.01 55.33 -24.21
N ASN A 326 -8.03 55.08 -23.40
CA ASN A 326 -8.02 55.32 -21.96
C ASN A 326 -7.68 54.07 -21.12
N MET A 327 -7.42 52.92 -21.76
CA MET A 327 -7.02 51.70 -21.06
C MET A 327 -5.52 51.70 -20.77
N SER A 328 -5.13 51.20 -19.59
CA SER A 328 -3.72 51.00 -19.25
C SER A 328 -3.13 49.84 -20.05
N GLU A 329 -2.02 50.07 -20.74
CA GLU A 329 -1.29 49.05 -21.52
C GLU A 329 -0.53 48.01 -20.67
N LYS A 330 -0.55 48.11 -19.33
CA LYS A 330 0.21 47.20 -18.45
C LYS A 330 -0.45 45.83 -18.32
N ALA A 331 -0.36 45.02 -19.37
CA ALA A 331 -0.46 43.58 -19.27
C ALA A 331 0.85 42.97 -19.77
N GLU A 332 1.82 42.77 -18.87
CA GLU A 332 3.00 41.97 -19.20
C GLU A 332 2.54 40.52 -19.43
N SER A 333 2.60 40.10 -20.69
CA SER A 333 2.35 38.71 -21.09
C SER A 333 3.54 37.84 -20.67
N PHE A 334 3.45 37.19 -19.52
CA PHE A 334 4.40 36.14 -19.16
C PHE A 334 4.07 34.86 -19.96
N TYR A 335 4.70 34.72 -21.13
CA TYR A 335 4.79 33.42 -21.80
C TYR A 335 5.82 32.54 -21.06
N PHE A 336 5.39 31.36 -20.62
CA PHE A 336 6.24 30.19 -20.37
C PHE A 336 5.68 29.01 -21.16
#